data_AF-C8XAC9-F1
#
_entry.id   AF-C8XAC9-F1
#
_cell.length_a   1.000
_cell.length_b   1.000
_cell.length_c   1.000
_cell.angle_alpha   90.00
_cell.angle_beta   90.00
_cell.angle_gamma   90.00
#
_symmetry.space_group_name_H-M   'P 1'
#
loop_
_entity.id
_entity.type
_entity.pdbx_description
1 polymer ?
#
loop_
_entity_poly.entity_id
_entity_poly.type
_entity_poly.pdbx_seq_one_letter_code
_entity_poly.pdbx_strand_id
1 'polypeptide(L)' 'MSQTYEQRLATVEGALAAQQIAPPSGTTLTDAAAQVLHALDHIPEVLR' A
#
# COMPACT_ATOMS: atom_id res chain seq x y z
N MET A 1 -12.07 4.68 16.39
CA MET A 1 -12.53 4.83 15.00
C MET A 1 -11.49 4.16 14.11
N SER A 2 -11.85 3.09 13.41
CA SER A 2 -10.92 2.39 12.52
C SER A 2 -10.81 3.12 11.18
N GLN A 3 -9.60 3.27 10.64
CA GLN A 3 -9.40 3.87 9.32
C GLN A 3 -10.13 3.06 8.24
N THR A 4 -10.78 3.73 7.28
CA THR A 4 -11.39 3.06 6.13
C THR A 4 -10.32 2.53 5.18
N TYR A 5 -10.68 1.58 4.32
CA TYR A 5 -9.79 1.06 3.28
C TYR A 5 -9.21 2.18 2.41
N GLU A 6 -10.05 3.14 2.01
CA GLU A 6 -9.63 4.28 1.18
C GLU A 6 -8.62 5.19 1.89
N GLN A 7 -8.79 5.44 3.20
CA GLN A 7 -7.82 6.19 3.99
C GLN A 7 -6.47 5.48 4.09
N ARG A 8 -6.50 4.16 4.25
CA ARG A 8 -5.29 3.32 4.28
C ARG A 8 -4.59 3.29 2.93
N LEU A 9 -5.34 3.16 1.83
CA LEU A 9 -4.82 3.19 0.46
C LEU A 9 -4.12 4.53 0.16
N ALA A 10 -4.77 5.66 0.44
CA ALA A 10 -4.19 6.99 0.23
C ALA A 10 -2.91 7.21 1.05
N THR A 11 -2.85 6.65 2.26
CA THR A 11 -1.66 6.72 3.11
C THR A 11 -0.49 5.96 2.50
N VAL A 12 -0.73 4.74 2.01
CA VAL A 12 0.32 3.93 1.36
C VAL A 12 0.74 4.53 0.04
N GLU A 13 -0.19 5.03 -0.77
CA GLU A 13 0.11 5.73 -2.01
C GLU A 13 1.01 6.95 -1.76
N GLY A 14 0.68 7.77 -0.76
CA GLY A 14 1.51 8.89 -0.33
C GLY A 14 2.90 8.47 0.16
N ALA A 15 3.00 7.36 0.89
CA ALA A 15 4.29 6.83 1.35
C ALA A 15 5.15 6.28 0.21
N LEU A 16 4.55 5.61 -0.78
CA LEU A 16 5.24 5.14 -1.98
C LEU A 16 5.75 6.31 -2.82
N ALA A 17 4.92 7.35 -3.00
CA ALA A 17 5.30 8.56 -3.71
C ALA A 17 6.43 9.33 -2.98
N ALA A 18 6.35 9.46 -1.65
CA ALA A 18 7.38 10.12 -0.84
C ALA A 18 8.73 9.39 -0.90
N GLN A 19 8.71 8.06 -0.98
CA GLN A 19 9.91 7.23 -1.13
C GLN A 19 10.37 7.09 -2.58
N GLN A 20 9.72 7.77 -3.54
CA GLN A 20 10.03 7.68 -4.98
C GLN A 20 10.04 6.24 -5.49
N ILE A 21 9.19 5.38 -4.92
CA ILE A 21 9.08 3.99 -5.36
C ILE A 21 8.34 3.99 -6.69
N ALA A 22 9.10 3.74 -7.77
CA ALA A 22 8.52 3.56 -9.08
C ALA A 22 7.74 2.22 -9.11
N PRO A 23 6.44 2.24 -9.47
CA PRO A 23 5.71 1.00 -9.68
C PRO A 23 6.31 0.24 -10.88
N PRO A 24 6.20 -1.10 -10.90
CA PRO A 24 6.68 -1.89 -12.03
C PRO A 24 6.00 -1.46 -13.35
N SER A 25 6.73 -1.58 -14.46
CA SER A 25 6.26 -1.10 -15.76
C SER A 25 4.88 -1.68 -16.11
N GLY A 26 3.91 -0.79 -16.36
CA GLY A 26 2.52 -1.15 -16.66
C GLY A 26 1.57 -1.14 -15.46
N THR A 27 2.04 -0.82 -14.26
CA THR A 27 1.18 -0.64 -13.06
C THR A 27 1.17 0.82 -12.60
N THR A 28 0.06 1.23 -11.99
CA THR A 28 -0.07 2.57 -11.40
C THR A 28 0.44 2.56 -9.96
N LEU A 29 0.74 3.74 -9.42
CA LEU A 29 1.17 3.90 -8.03
C LEU A 29 0.05 3.46 -7.06
N THR A 30 -1.20 3.66 -7.45
CA THR A 30 -2.39 3.17 -6.74
C THR A 30 -2.47 1.65 -6.73
N ASP A 31 -2.14 0.98 -7.84
CA ASP A 31 -2.14 -0.48 -7.92
C ASP A 31 -1.05 -1.07 -7.01
N ALA A 32 0.15 -0.48 -7.04
CA ALA A 32 1.23 -0.83 -6.11
C ALA A 32 0.80 -0.60 -4.64
N ALA A 33 0.13 0.52 -4.34
CA ALA A 33 -0.39 0.80 -3.01
C ALA A 33 -1.42 -0.24 -2.55
N ALA A 34 -2.31 -0.67 -3.45
CA ALA A 34 -3.31 -1.70 -3.17
C ALA A 34 -2.65 -3.06 -2.89
N GLN A 35 -1.63 -3.44 -3.66
CA GLN A 35 -0.87 -4.66 -3.44
C GLN A 35 -0.14 -4.65 -2.10
N VAL A 36 0.49 -3.52 -1.74
CA VAL A 36 1.13 -3.35 -0.43
C VAL A 36 0.10 -3.43 0.69
N LEU A 37 -1.07 -2.80 0.53
CA LEU A 37 -2.13 -2.87 1.53
C LEU A 37 -2.62 -4.30 1.74
N HIS A 38 -2.82 -5.04 0.65
CA HIS A 38 -3.21 -6.43 0.69
C HIS A 38 -2.14 -7.30 1.37
N ALA A 39 -0.86 -7.08 1.02
CA ALA A 39 0.24 -7.77 1.68
C ALA A 39 0.27 -7.49 3.19
N LEU A 40 0.10 -6.22 3.60
CA LEU A 40 0.05 -5.78 5.00
C LEU A 40 -1.12 -6.43 5.77
N ASP A 41 -2.29 -6.58 5.15
CA ASP A 41 -3.47 -7.19 5.75
C ASP A 41 -3.31 -8.71 5.94
N HIS A 42 -2.52 -9.34 5.05
CA HIS A 42 -2.24 -10.77 5.05
C HIS A 42 -0.86 -11.16 5.63
N ILE A 43 -0.15 -10.25 6.30
CA ILE A 43 1.14 -10.59 6.95
C ILE A 43 0.86 -11.64 8.02
N PRO A 44 1.47 -12.85 7.93
CA PRO A 44 1.33 -13.85 8.96
C PRO A 44 1.89 -13.30 10.27
N GLU A 45 1.19 -13.50 11.38
CA GLU A 45 1.53 -12.93 12.70
C GLU A 45 2.98 -13.21 13.14
N VAL A 46 3.60 -14.26 12.59
CA VAL A 46 5.00 -14.62 12.84
C VAL A 46 6.01 -13.56 12.36
N LEU A 47 5.60 -12.66 11.45
CA LEU A 47 6.42 -11.59 10.87
C LEU A 47 6.00 -10.18 11.34
N ARG A 48 4.96 -10.08 12.16
CA ARG A 48 4.39 -8.81 12.64
C ARG A 48 5.12 -8.30 13.89
#